data_AF-A0A7S0W1J7-F1
#
_entry.id   AF-A0A7S0W1J7-F1
#
_cell.length_a   1.000
_cell.length_b   1.000
_cell.length_c   1.000
_cell.angle_alpha   90.00
_cell.angle_beta   90.00
_cell.angle_gamma   90.00
#
_symmetry.space_group_name_H-M   'P 1'
#
loop_
_entity.id
_entity.type
_entity.pdbx_description
1 polymer ?
#
loop_
_entity_poly.entity_id
_entity_poly.type
_entity_poly.pdbx_seq_one_letter_code
_entity_poly.pdbx_strand_id
1 'polypeptide(L)'
;WAEHCQRGYSAVLEAFGGQLRSTITCLHCRGSSVTFDPFLDLSLPVPAAAAGLPGGGRCSLLECLEAFAAEEVLDAADAYYCEHCQCRRPARKQLRLQRCPPVLAIQVMRFSHSEAGQARHKLETQLQVPEEGLDLTHLLSPPE
;
A
#
# COMPACT_ATOMS: atom_id res chain seq x y z
N TRP A 1 -1.80 -16.70 -7.80
CA TRP A 1 -3.12 -16.28 -8.34
C TRP A 1 -4.06 -17.44 -8.64
N ALA A 2 -3.65 -18.47 -9.39
CA ALA A 2 -4.52 -19.61 -9.73
C ALA A 2 -5.19 -20.27 -8.50
N GLU A 3 -4.42 -20.47 -7.43
CA GLU A 3 -4.94 -21.00 -6.16
C GLU A 3 -6.00 -20.08 -5.53
N HIS A 4 -5.84 -18.75 -5.61
CA HIS A 4 -6.83 -17.80 -5.12
C HIS A 4 -8.14 -17.90 -5.93
N CYS A 5 -8.06 -17.98 -7.26
CA CYS A 5 -9.24 -18.18 -8.12
C CYS A 5 -9.96 -19.50 -7.85
N GLN A 6 -9.24 -20.58 -7.55
CA GLN A 6 -9.84 -21.88 -7.24
C GLN A 6 -10.70 -21.87 -5.96
N ARG A 7 -10.41 -20.93 -5.03
CA ARG A 7 -11.14 -20.81 -3.77
C ARG A 7 -12.50 -20.08 -3.89
N GLY A 8 -12.77 -19.42 -5.01
CA GLY A 8 -14.04 -18.71 -5.20
C GLY A 8 -14.01 -17.65 -6.30
N TYR A 9 -14.00 -18.07 -7.56
CA TYR A 9 -14.16 -17.17 -8.69
C TYR A 9 -15.56 -16.52 -8.69
N SER A 10 -15.62 -15.22 -8.93
CA SER A 10 -16.86 -14.46 -9.05
C SER A 10 -16.67 -13.27 -9.99
N ALA A 11 -17.78 -12.70 -10.49
CA ALA A 11 -17.73 -11.47 -11.28
C ALA A 11 -17.08 -10.30 -10.53
N VAL A 12 -17.17 -10.28 -9.19
CA VAL A 12 -16.47 -9.28 -8.36
C VAL A 12 -14.96 -9.46 -8.44
N LEU A 13 -14.47 -10.70 -8.31
CA LEU A 13 -13.05 -11.01 -8.42
C LEU A 13 -12.53 -10.77 -9.85
N GLU A 14 -13.35 -11.02 -10.86
CA GLU A 14 -13.01 -10.73 -12.25
C GLU A 14 -12.84 -9.23 -12.51
N ALA A 15 -13.75 -8.41 -11.98
CA ALA A 15 -13.75 -6.97 -12.21
C ALA A 15 -12.74 -6.22 -11.33
N PHE A 16 -12.67 -6.54 -10.03
CA PHE A 16 -11.93 -5.78 -9.03
C PHE A 16 -10.70 -6.52 -8.46
N GLY A 17 -10.55 -7.80 -8.76
CA GLY A 17 -9.50 -8.65 -8.19
C GLY A 17 -8.12 -8.32 -8.73
N GLY A 18 -7.28 -7.76 -7.87
CA GLY A 18 -5.86 -7.56 -8.11
C GLY A 18 -4.98 -8.41 -7.19
N GLN A 19 -3.66 -8.28 -7.36
CA GLN A 19 -2.69 -8.91 -6.47
C GLN A 19 -1.55 -7.95 -6.17
N LEU A 20 -1.22 -7.80 -4.89
CA LEU A 20 -0.03 -7.10 -4.41
C LEU A 20 1.13 -8.09 -4.26
N ARG A 21 2.35 -7.59 -4.43
CA ARG A 21 3.60 -8.24 -4.05
C ARG A 21 4.20 -7.46 -2.89
N SER A 22 4.25 -8.07 -1.72
CA SER A 22 4.93 -7.53 -0.54
C SER A 22 6.31 -8.16 -0.42
N THR A 23 7.35 -7.33 -0.42
CA THR A 23 8.73 -7.79 -0.25
C THR A 23 9.27 -7.25 1.06
N ILE A 24 9.72 -8.13 1.94
CA ILE A 24 10.37 -7.77 3.20
C ILE A 24 11.82 -8.23 3.14
N THR A 25 12.77 -7.32 3.39
CA THR A 25 14.21 -7.62 3.39
C THR A 25 14.80 -7.26 4.75
N CYS A 26 15.35 -8.27 5.44
CA CYS A 26 16.01 -8.09 6.73
C CYS A 26 17.27 -7.22 6.56
N LEU A 27 17.41 -6.16 7.36
CA LEU A 27 18.57 -5.26 7.28
C LEU A 27 19.83 -5.84 7.94
N HIS A 28 19.72 -6.97 8.64
CA HIS A 28 20.86 -7.63 9.27
C HIS A 28 21.48 -8.74 8.39
N CYS A 29 20.70 -9.76 8.02
CA CYS A 29 21.20 -10.88 7.22
C CYS A 29 20.96 -10.71 5.71
N ARG A 30 20.21 -9.69 5.28
CA ARG A 30 19.79 -9.45 3.88
C ARG A 30 18.93 -10.55 3.26
N GLY A 31 18.41 -11.48 4.05
CA GLY A 31 17.39 -12.42 3.62
C GLY A 31 16.09 -11.69 3.29
N SER A 32 15.48 -12.05 2.15
CA SER A 32 14.23 -11.47 1.68
C SER A 32 13.12 -12.51 1.66
N SER A 33 11.90 -12.09 2.04
CA SER A 33 10.67 -12.85 1.87
C SER A 33 9.72 -12.09 0.96
N VAL A 34 8.99 -12.82 0.13
CA VAL A 34 7.99 -12.25 -0.79
C VAL A 34 6.67 -12.93 -0.52
N THR A 35 5.62 -12.15 -0.29
CA THR A 35 4.24 -12.63 -0.20
C THR A 35 3.39 -11.99 -1.29
N PHE A 36 2.33 -12.68 -1.70
CA PHE A 36 1.42 -12.21 -2.72
C PHE A 36 0.00 -12.17 -2.20
N ASP A 37 -0.52 -10.97 -2.02
CA ASP A 37 -1.77 -10.72 -1.31
C ASP A 37 -2.87 -10.29 -2.30
N PRO A 38 -3.99 -11.03 -2.40
CA PRO A 38 -5.10 -10.61 -3.24
C PRO A 38 -5.80 -9.38 -2.64
N PHE A 39 -6.32 -8.51 -3.51
CA PHE A 39 -7.10 -7.34 -3.08
C PHE A 39 -8.31 -7.08 -3.99
N LEU A 40 -9.29 -6.35 -3.46
CA LEU A 40 -10.44 -5.82 -4.22
C LEU A 40 -10.42 -4.29 -4.31
N ASP A 41 -9.73 -3.63 -3.39
CA ASP A 41 -9.50 -2.20 -3.34
C ASP A 41 -8.09 -1.88 -2.81
N LEU A 42 -7.63 -0.65 -3.01
CA LEU A 42 -6.43 -0.12 -2.38
C LEU A 42 -6.79 0.99 -1.40
N SER A 43 -6.38 0.82 -0.14
CA SER A 43 -6.48 1.85 0.89
C SER A 43 -5.22 2.72 0.91
N LEU A 44 -5.30 3.90 0.30
CA LEU A 44 -4.17 4.81 0.11
C LEU A 44 -4.03 5.82 1.25
N PRO A 45 -2.81 6.02 1.79
CA PRO A 45 -2.53 7.08 2.73
C PRO A 45 -2.55 8.45 2.02
N VAL A 46 -2.95 9.49 2.73
CA VAL A 46 -2.71 10.88 2.29
C VAL A 46 -1.26 11.23 2.65
N PRO A 47 -0.42 11.70 1.72
CA PRO A 47 0.96 12.07 2.01
C PRO A 47 1.04 13.11 3.13
N ALA A 48 1.91 12.89 4.11
CA ALA A 48 2.05 13.76 5.29
C ALA A 48 2.35 15.22 4.91
N ALA A 49 3.13 15.43 3.84
CA ALA A 49 3.45 16.75 3.30
C ALA A 49 2.20 17.56 2.89
N ALA A 50 1.13 16.89 2.46
CA ALA A 50 -0.12 17.51 2.08
C ALA A 50 -1.14 17.57 3.24
N ALA A 51 -0.99 16.73 4.26
CA ALA A 51 -1.90 16.70 5.41
C ALA A 51 -1.64 17.84 6.42
N GLY A 52 -0.40 18.36 6.52
CA GLY A 52 0.00 19.33 7.54
C GLY A 52 -0.05 20.82 7.16
N LEU A 53 -0.52 21.15 5.96
CA LEU A 53 -0.49 22.54 5.46
C LEU A 53 -1.66 23.39 6.01
N PRO A 54 -1.41 24.63 6.50
CA PRO A 54 -2.46 25.54 6.90
C PRO A 54 -3.32 25.91 5.69
N GLY A 55 -4.64 25.68 5.79
CA GLY A 55 -5.59 25.88 4.70
C GLY A 55 -5.94 24.63 3.87
N GLY A 56 -5.40 23.46 4.25
CA GLY A 56 -5.64 22.19 3.55
C GLY A 56 -4.71 22.03 2.35
N GLY A 57 -3.78 21.09 2.43
CA GLY A 57 -2.86 20.83 1.32
C GLY A 57 -3.54 20.22 0.11
N ARG A 58 -2.78 20.05 -0.96
CA ARG A 58 -3.21 19.38 -2.20
C ARG A 58 -2.26 18.22 -2.45
N CYS A 59 -2.79 17.11 -2.96
CA CYS A 59 -1.99 15.99 -3.46
C CYS A 59 -2.69 15.37 -4.67
N SER A 60 -1.93 14.68 -5.50
CA SER A 60 -2.45 13.88 -6.61
C SER A 60 -2.70 12.43 -6.18
N LEU A 61 -3.56 11.73 -6.94
CA LEU A 61 -3.75 10.30 -6.76
C LEU A 61 -2.45 9.51 -6.94
N LEU A 62 -1.59 9.94 -7.86
CA LEU A 62 -0.29 9.31 -8.09
C LEU A 62 0.61 9.44 -6.85
N GLU A 63 0.67 10.61 -6.21
CA GLU A 63 1.43 10.79 -4.97
C GLU A 63 0.93 9.88 -3.83
N CYS A 64 -0.39 9.67 -3.72
CA CYS A 64 -0.98 8.74 -2.75
C CYS A 64 -0.59 7.27 -3.06
N LEU A 65 -0.59 6.90 -4.34
CA LEU A 65 -0.17 5.56 -4.79
C LEU A 65 1.33 5.33 -4.59
N GLU A 66 2.16 6.33 -4.85
CA GLU A 66 3.59 6.30 -4.58
C GLU A 66 3.87 6.20 -3.08
N ALA A 67 3.15 6.95 -2.25
CA ALA A 67 3.26 6.83 -0.79
C ALA A 67 2.85 5.44 -0.30
N PHE A 68 1.82 4.83 -0.91
CA PHE A 68 1.42 3.45 -0.62
C PHE A 68 2.49 2.41 -1.01
N ALA A 69 3.18 2.61 -2.14
CA ALA A 69 4.22 1.69 -2.64
C ALA A 69 5.64 2.04 -2.17
N ALA A 70 5.79 3.10 -1.38
CA ALA A 70 7.07 3.55 -0.87
C ALA A 70 7.74 2.46 -0.03
N GLU A 71 9.07 2.40 -0.08
CA GLU A 71 9.81 1.55 0.84
C GLU A 71 9.73 2.14 2.25
N GLU A 72 9.31 1.32 3.21
CA GLU A 72 9.27 1.67 4.63
C GLU A 72 10.27 0.81 5.43
N VAL A 73 10.77 1.36 6.53
CA VAL A 73 11.63 0.62 7.47
C VAL A 73 10.78 0.22 8.67
N LEU A 74 10.72 -1.09 8.91
CA LEU A 74 10.11 -1.69 10.08
C LEU A 74 11.19 -1.84 11.16
N ASP A 75 11.12 -1.07 12.24
CA ASP A 75 12.09 -1.11 13.34
C ASP A 75 11.42 -1.03 14.72
N ALA A 76 12.22 -1.02 15.78
CA ALA A 76 11.77 -0.92 17.18
C ALA A 76 10.55 -1.83 17.49
N ALA A 77 9.38 -1.22 17.78
CA ALA A 77 8.14 -1.95 18.11
C ALA A 77 7.57 -2.73 16.92
N ASP A 78 7.80 -2.26 15.70
CA ASP A 78 7.32 -2.83 14.43
C ASP A 78 8.34 -3.75 13.76
N ALA A 79 9.50 -3.99 14.36
CA ALA A 79 10.58 -4.79 13.80
C ALA A 79 10.11 -6.20 13.36
N TYR A 80 10.45 -6.60 12.15
CA TYR A 80 10.06 -7.89 11.55
C TYR A 80 10.74 -9.08 12.24
N TYR A 81 10.02 -10.20 12.40
CA TYR A 81 10.63 -11.45 12.85
C TYR A 81 11.33 -12.15 11.68
N CYS A 82 12.66 -12.14 11.69
CA CYS A 82 13.44 -12.73 10.61
C CYS A 82 13.63 -14.23 10.81
N GLU A 83 13.12 -15.04 9.89
CA GLU A 83 13.24 -16.52 9.92
C GLU A 83 14.69 -17.01 9.78
N HIS A 84 15.59 -16.22 9.20
CA HIS A 84 17.01 -16.59 9.12
C HIS A 84 17.78 -16.25 10.40
N CYS A 85 17.46 -15.11 11.04
CA CYS A 85 18.10 -14.68 12.28
C CYS A 85 17.42 -15.26 13.54
N GLN A 86 16.23 -15.84 13.39
CA GLN A 86 15.39 -16.37 14.46
C GLN A 86 15.08 -15.35 15.58
N CYS A 87 15.02 -14.06 15.23
CA CYS A 87 14.74 -12.97 16.16
C CYS A 87 14.19 -11.72 15.43
N ARG A 88 13.67 -10.75 16.19
CA ARG A 88 13.19 -9.47 15.65
C ARG A 88 14.35 -8.61 15.15
N ARG A 89 14.26 -8.16 13.90
CA ARG A 89 15.27 -7.36 13.22
C ARG A 89 14.62 -6.21 12.45
N PRO A 90 15.33 -5.08 12.32
CA PRO A 90 14.94 -4.06 11.37
C PRO A 90 14.86 -4.65 9.95
N ALA A 91 13.84 -4.27 9.20
CA ALA A 91 13.64 -4.74 7.84
C ALA A 91 13.11 -3.62 6.94
N ARG A 92 13.40 -3.68 5.65
CA ARG A 92 12.72 -2.88 4.62
C ARG A 92 11.51 -3.63 4.13
N LYS A 93 10.38 -2.96 4.00
CA LYS A 93 9.16 -3.49 3.41
C LYS A 93 8.75 -2.62 2.22
N GLN A 94 8.35 -3.26 1.13
CA GLN A 94 7.88 -2.57 -0.07
C GLN A 94 6.69 -3.33 -0.68
N LEU A 95 5.66 -2.58 -1.09
CA LEU A 95 4.52 -3.08 -1.83
C LEU A 95 4.64 -2.71 -3.31
N ARG A 96 4.24 -3.62 -4.19
CA ARG A 96 4.10 -3.40 -5.64
C ARG A 96 2.83 -4.06 -6.15
N LEU A 97 2.32 -3.59 -7.28
CA LEU A 97 1.20 -4.23 -7.97
C LEU A 97 1.73 -5.42 -8.79
N GLN A 98 1.40 -6.65 -8.39
CA GLN A 98 1.70 -7.84 -9.18
C GLN A 98 0.71 -8.02 -10.32
N ARG A 99 -0.57 -7.76 -10.05
CA ARG A 99 -1.66 -7.86 -11.03
C ARG A 99 -2.61 -6.70 -10.80
N CYS A 100 -2.81 -5.87 -11.82
CA CYS A 100 -3.78 -4.80 -11.78
C CYS A 100 -5.17 -5.33 -12.20
N PRO A 101 -6.24 -5.03 -11.46
CA PRO A 101 -7.60 -5.37 -11.89
C PRO A 101 -8.05 -4.51 -13.08
N PRO A 102 -9.05 -4.97 -13.85
CA PRO A 102 -9.71 -4.15 -14.87
C PRO A 102 -10.38 -2.90 -14.29
N VAL A 103 -10.95 -3.01 -13.09
CA VAL A 103 -11.55 -1.89 -12.35
C VAL A 103 -10.84 -1.75 -11.01
N LEU A 104 -10.09 -0.66 -10.83
CA LEU A 104 -9.36 -0.39 -9.59
C LEU A 104 -10.23 0.45 -8.63
N ALA A 105 -10.70 -0.15 -7.54
CA ALA A 105 -11.33 0.57 -6.45
C ALA A 105 -10.27 1.19 -5.52
N ILE A 106 -10.43 2.46 -5.17
CA ILE A 106 -9.48 3.21 -4.33
C ILE A 106 -10.21 3.83 -3.16
N GLN A 107 -9.78 3.47 -1.95
CA GLN A 107 -10.17 4.10 -0.70
C GLN A 107 -9.06 5.07 -0.26
N VAL A 108 -9.41 6.32 0.05
CA VAL A 108 -8.46 7.30 0.59
C VAL A 108 -8.60 7.37 2.10
N MET A 109 -7.54 7.08 2.84
CA MET A 109 -7.52 7.00 4.30
C MET A 109 -7.48 8.39 4.95
N ARG A 110 -8.61 9.10 4.92
CA ARG A 110 -8.74 10.48 5.42
C ARG A 110 -8.98 10.60 6.92
N PHE A 111 -9.21 9.50 7.63
CA PHE A 111 -9.54 9.54 9.05
C PHE A 111 -8.33 9.11 9.88
N SER A 112 -7.88 9.98 10.78
CA SER A 112 -6.87 9.65 11.77
C SER A 112 -7.46 9.64 13.18
N HIS A 113 -6.91 8.76 14.01
CA HIS A 113 -7.18 8.71 15.44
C HIS A 113 -6.00 9.37 16.16
N SER A 114 -6.25 10.41 16.96
CA SER A 114 -5.23 10.91 17.89
C SER A 114 -5.18 10.02 19.13
N GLU A 115 -3.97 9.68 19.58
CA GLU A 115 -3.74 8.84 20.77
C GLU A 115 -4.35 9.43 22.06
N ALA A 116 -4.58 10.75 22.07
CA ALA A 116 -5.19 11.47 23.19
C ALA A 116 -6.73 11.39 23.26
N GLY A 117 -7.38 10.62 22.37
CA GLY A 117 -8.81 10.29 22.46
C GLY A 117 -9.80 11.45 22.25
N GLN A 118 -9.34 12.66 21.89
CA GLN A 118 -10.18 13.86 21.93
C GLN A 118 -10.61 14.43 20.57
N ALA A 119 -10.18 13.88 19.42
CA ALA A 119 -10.82 14.20 18.13
C ALA A 119 -10.53 13.16 17.04
N ARG A 120 -11.59 12.69 16.34
CA ARG A 120 -11.44 12.08 15.00
C ARG A 120 -11.24 13.23 14.03
N HIS A 121 -10.07 13.29 13.39
CA HIS A 121 -9.78 14.34 12.43
C HIS A 121 -9.94 13.79 11.01
N LYS A 122 -10.76 14.46 10.20
CA LYS A 122 -10.88 14.17 8.77
C LYS A 122 -9.90 15.07 8.01
N LEU A 123 -9.04 14.46 7.21
CA LEU A 123 -8.16 15.18 6.30
C LEU A 123 -8.99 15.79 5.18
N GLU A 124 -8.98 17.13 5.14
CA GLU A 124 -9.62 17.93 4.09
C GLU A 124 -8.67 18.23 2.91
N THR A 125 -7.53 17.52 2.82
CA THR A 125 -6.57 17.61 1.71
C THR A 125 -7.28 17.41 0.38
N GLN A 126 -7.14 18.36 -0.54
CA GLN A 126 -7.74 18.24 -1.88
C GLN A 126 -6.97 17.18 -2.68
N LEU A 127 -7.68 16.12 -3.09
CA LEU A 127 -7.12 15.07 -3.94
C LEU A 127 -7.38 15.40 -5.40
N GLN A 128 -6.33 15.47 -6.20
CA GLN A 128 -6.38 15.64 -7.64
C GLN A 128 -6.38 14.26 -8.28
N VAL A 129 -7.46 13.90 -8.95
CA VAL A 129 -7.61 12.62 -9.67
C VAL A 129 -7.57 12.93 -11.16
N PRO A 130 -6.70 12.29 -11.96
CA PRO A 130 -6.72 12.46 -13.40
C PRO A 130 -8.03 11.90 -13.96
N GLU A 131 -8.69 12.65 -14.84
CA GLU A 131 -9.91 12.19 -15.50
C GLU A 131 -9.62 11.05 -16.50
N GLU A 132 -8.44 11.10 -17.12
CA GLU A 132 -7.94 10.11 -18.07
C GLU A 132 -6.44 9.89 -17.90
N GLY A 133 -5.93 8.73 -18.34
CA GLY A 133 -4.49 8.49 -18.47
C GLY A 133 -3.73 8.27 -17.16
N LEU A 134 -4.33 7.61 -16.16
CA LEU A 134 -3.58 7.15 -14.98
C LEU A 134 -2.67 5.98 -15.36
N ASP A 135 -1.36 6.23 -15.42
CA ASP A 135 -0.35 5.20 -15.67
C ASP A 135 0.19 4.60 -14.37
N LEU A 136 -0.04 3.29 -14.19
CA LEU A 136 0.42 2.53 -13.01
C LEU A 136 1.70 1.73 -13.28
N THR A 137 2.31 1.84 -14.47
CA THR A 137 3.45 1.02 -14.91
C THR A 137 4.62 1.08 -13.92
N HIS A 138 4.88 2.26 -13.33
CA HIS A 138 5.96 2.44 -12.34
C HIS A 138 5.71 1.75 -10.99
N LEU A 139 4.47 1.33 -10.72
CA LEU A 139 4.07 0.65 -9.50
C LEU A 139 3.96 -0.86 -9.69
N LEU A 140 4.01 -1.34 -10.94
CA LEU A 140 4.01 -2.76 -11.25
C LEU A 140 5.30 -3.42 -10.75
N SER A 141 5.18 -4.64 -10.26
CA SER A 141 6.35 -5.48 -10.01
C SER A 141 6.97 -5.94 -11.34
N PRO A 142 8.28 -6.30 -11.34
CA PRO A 142 8.88 -6.95 -12.49
C PRO A 142 8.10 -8.21 -12.88
N PRO A 143 7.92 -8.49 -14.18
CA PRO A 143 7.35 -9.76 -14.62
C PRO A 143 8.23 -10.92 -14.15
N GLU A 144 7.60 -12.04 -13.79
CA GLU A 144 8.28 -13.31 -13.47
C GLU A 144 8.81 -14.01 -14.72
#